data_AF-V4U069-F1
#
_entry.id   AF-V4U069-F1
#
_cell.length_a   1.000
_cell.length_b   1.000
_cell.length_c   1.000
_cell.angle_alpha   90.00
_cell.angle_beta   90.00
_cell.angle_gamma   90.00
#
_symmetry.space_group_name_H-M   'P 1'
#
loop_
_entity.id
_entity.type
_entity.pdbx_description
1 polymer ?
#
loop_
_entity_poly.entity_id
_entity_poly.type
_entity_poly.pdbx_seq_one_letter_code
_entity_poly.pdbx_strand_id
1 'polypeptide(L)'
;MKHAREEPFGNAERVIDLISAVNELHGFSSQELNKILRDSENFSIHCYNKKGSSIKVDVEKLARFLPLHLIAVLISSGRDEESFRYLLRGIRLLHSLLDLTSRHIKLEQILLDDVKVSEQLLDLVFYLLIVLGHYRQDYHDSSPMRMLHSTLVACSLYLLTGCISSQWQDLVQVVLAHPKIDIFMDATFGAVHVSIMFLQIKLSEQHSDVCLHPHEQVVNFICQQCEASLQFLQSLCQQKVFRERLLRNKELCAKGGVLFLAQSILKLSIMPPFVESSTVVTSVSRLKAKVLSILLHLCEAESISYLDEVASSPESLDLAKSVSLEVFDLLRTALIKDPKHFGSCMGRTYPTGLLQLNAMRLADIFSDDSNFRSYITMCFTEVLSAIFSLSHRDFLFIWCSSEFPTREEDATVEYDLFAAAGWALDTVSSSATKVEFSLIQSSMPQASYAHNRTSLFVKVIANLHCFIPNICEEQERNLFLNKFLGCLRMDPSKVLPGFSFTSGPQKASTVCRNLRSLLSHAESLTPIFLNEEDVTLLRIFFQQLESSINSAEIEGDQVQVKHFNLTLISFIFLFF
;
A
#
# COMPACT_ATOMS: atom_id res chain seq x y z
N MET A 1 83.21 -1.03 -9.30
CA MET A 1 82.94 0.43 -9.21
C MET A 1 82.59 0.89 -10.62
N LYS A 2 81.43 1.42 -10.99
CA LYS A 2 80.40 2.20 -10.29
C LYS A 2 78.98 1.70 -10.66
N HIS A 3 78.07 2.00 -9.74
CA HIS A 3 76.69 1.53 -9.60
C HIS A 3 75.73 1.89 -10.74
N ALA A 4 74.90 0.91 -11.10
CA ALA A 4 73.59 1.12 -11.72
C ALA A 4 72.66 1.79 -10.69
N ARG A 5 71.92 2.82 -11.14
CA ARG A 5 70.79 3.39 -10.39
C ARG A 5 69.62 2.43 -10.52
N GLU A 6 69.30 1.73 -9.45
CA GLU A 6 67.99 1.12 -9.25
C GLU A 6 66.97 2.23 -8.99
N GLU A 7 65.95 2.30 -9.84
CA GLU A 7 64.72 3.04 -9.59
C GLU A 7 63.98 2.38 -8.42
N PRO A 8 63.45 3.14 -7.44
CA PRO A 8 62.67 2.55 -6.37
C PRO A 8 61.27 2.24 -6.89
N PHE A 9 61.05 0.99 -7.33
CA PHE A 9 59.72 0.39 -7.38
C PHE A 9 59.21 0.20 -5.94
N GLY A 10 58.63 1.27 -5.39
CA GLY A 10 57.87 1.21 -4.15
C GLY A 10 56.52 0.54 -4.40
N ASN A 11 56.43 -0.77 -4.14
CA ASN A 11 55.18 -1.49 -3.95
C ASN A 11 54.52 -1.07 -2.62
N ALA A 12 54.09 0.19 -2.54
CA ALA A 12 53.05 0.58 -1.59
C ALA A 12 51.72 0.13 -2.20
N GLU A 13 51.07 -0.83 -1.57
CA GLU A 13 49.72 -1.29 -1.91
C GLU A 13 48.81 -0.05 -2.00
N ARG A 14 48.49 0.41 -3.22
CA ARG A 14 47.73 1.64 -3.42
C ARG A 14 46.34 1.44 -2.81
N VAL A 15 46.11 2.03 -1.64
CA VAL A 15 44.80 2.14 -1.00
C VAL A 15 43.89 2.87 -1.99
N ILE A 16 42.73 2.27 -2.29
CA ILE A 16 41.77 2.91 -3.18
C ILE A 16 41.08 4.04 -2.45
N ASP A 17 41.08 5.21 -3.09
CA ASP A 17 40.23 6.32 -2.68
C ASP A 17 38.78 6.05 -3.10
N LEU A 18 38.06 5.31 -2.23
CA LEU A 18 36.65 4.95 -2.45
C LEU A 18 35.75 6.18 -2.48
N ILE A 19 36.11 7.26 -1.78
CA ILE A 19 35.33 8.51 -1.77
C ILE A 19 35.35 9.13 -3.16
N SER A 20 36.54 9.32 -3.73
CA SER A 20 36.65 9.85 -5.09
C SER A 20 36.06 8.89 -6.13
N ALA A 21 36.28 7.58 -5.99
CA ALA A 21 35.71 6.59 -6.91
C ALA A 21 34.17 6.65 -6.95
N VAL A 22 33.50 6.68 -5.79
CA VAL A 22 32.04 6.80 -5.71
C VAL A 22 31.56 8.11 -6.33
N ASN A 23 32.22 9.24 -6.00
CA ASN A 23 31.81 10.55 -6.47
C ASN A 23 31.94 10.73 -7.98
N GLU A 24 32.92 10.10 -8.62
CA GLU A 24 33.14 10.25 -10.07
C GLU A 24 32.43 9.15 -10.87
N LEU A 25 32.24 7.95 -10.32
CA LEU A 25 31.70 6.81 -11.09
C LEU A 25 30.20 6.60 -10.97
N HIS A 26 29.53 7.14 -9.95
CA HIS A 26 28.09 6.89 -9.73
C HIS A 26 27.18 7.36 -10.88
N GLY A 27 27.66 8.26 -11.73
CA GLY A 27 26.92 8.80 -12.86
C GLY A 27 26.86 7.86 -14.06
N PHE A 28 27.72 6.84 -14.13
CA PHE A 28 27.78 5.93 -15.26
C PHE A 28 26.83 4.74 -15.08
N SER A 29 26.01 4.50 -16.08
CA SER A 29 25.17 3.31 -16.21
C SER A 29 26.01 2.06 -16.43
N SER A 30 25.42 0.88 -16.21
CA SER A 30 26.06 -0.40 -16.52
C SER A 30 26.51 -0.49 -17.99
N GLN A 31 25.76 0.11 -18.93
CA GLN A 31 26.13 0.14 -20.34
C GLN A 31 27.38 0.99 -20.61
N GLU A 32 27.46 2.18 -20.00
CA GLU A 32 28.60 3.09 -20.14
C GLU A 32 29.85 2.51 -19.48
N LEU A 33 29.72 1.98 -18.26
CA LEU A 33 30.80 1.30 -17.56
C LEU A 33 31.31 0.09 -18.37
N ASN A 34 30.41 -0.71 -18.95
CA ASN A 34 30.81 -1.83 -19.81
C ASN A 34 31.63 -1.37 -21.02
N LYS A 35 31.24 -0.25 -21.64
CA LYS A 35 31.99 0.32 -22.78
C LYS A 35 33.40 0.72 -22.35
N ILE A 36 33.53 1.45 -21.25
CA ILE A 36 34.83 1.89 -20.71
C ILE A 36 35.69 0.68 -20.33
N LEU A 37 35.11 -0.36 -19.72
CA LEU A 37 35.84 -1.54 -19.28
C LEU A 37 36.35 -2.40 -20.43
N ARG A 38 35.59 -2.51 -21.54
CA ARG A 38 36.03 -3.21 -22.75
C ARG A 38 37.28 -2.59 -23.38
N ASP A 39 37.40 -1.27 -23.28
CA ASP A 39 38.52 -0.51 -23.81
C ASP A 39 39.72 -0.45 -22.83
N SER A 40 39.59 -1.05 -21.63
CA SER A 40 40.62 -1.03 -20.60
C SER A 40 41.45 -2.31 -20.57
N GLU A 41 42.78 -2.18 -20.51
CA GLU A 41 43.69 -3.34 -20.49
C GLU A 41 43.74 -4.08 -19.13
N ASN A 42 43.24 -3.49 -18.04
CA ASN A 42 43.45 -3.99 -16.67
C ASN A 42 42.21 -3.88 -15.75
N PHE A 43 41.00 -3.92 -16.31
CA PHE A 43 39.75 -3.77 -15.55
C PHE A 43 39.76 -2.52 -14.64
N SER A 44 40.35 -1.44 -15.17
CA SER A 44 40.60 -0.20 -14.43
C SER A 44 40.06 0.98 -15.20
N ILE A 45 39.32 1.85 -14.52
CA ILE A 45 38.72 3.04 -15.12
C ILE A 45 39.60 4.25 -14.80
N HIS A 46 39.92 5.02 -15.84
CA HIS A 46 40.55 6.32 -15.71
C HIS A 46 39.46 7.40 -15.70
N CYS A 47 39.28 8.05 -14.56
CA CYS A 47 38.37 9.19 -14.40
C CYS A 47 39.16 10.44 -13.99
N TYR A 48 38.57 11.62 -14.19
CA TYR A 48 39.14 12.88 -13.71
C TYR A 48 38.27 13.35 -12.57
N ASN A 49 38.87 13.70 -11.44
CA ASN A 49 38.07 14.31 -10.38
C ASN A 49 37.63 15.73 -10.74
N LYS A 50 36.73 16.31 -9.94
CA LYS A 50 36.35 17.74 -10.03
C LYS A 50 37.51 18.74 -10.04
N LYS A 51 38.73 18.34 -9.62
CA LYS A 51 39.95 19.16 -9.64
C LYS A 51 40.82 18.94 -10.88
N GLY A 52 40.39 18.11 -11.83
CA GLY A 52 41.08 17.81 -13.08
C GLY A 52 42.23 16.80 -12.96
N SER A 53 42.49 16.23 -11.78
CA SER A 53 43.53 15.21 -11.62
C SER A 53 43.01 13.83 -12.02
N SER A 54 43.82 13.07 -12.75
CA SER A 54 43.46 11.70 -13.15
C SER A 54 43.50 10.74 -11.96
N ILE A 55 42.41 10.00 -11.81
CA ILE A 55 42.23 8.91 -10.85
C ILE A 55 42.14 7.62 -11.64
N LYS A 56 42.96 6.64 -11.26
CA LYS A 56 42.86 5.28 -11.78
C LYS A 56 42.14 4.44 -10.72
N VAL A 57 40.92 3.99 -11.04
CA VAL A 57 40.10 3.15 -10.17
C VAL A 57 40.20 1.71 -10.62
N ASP A 58 40.65 0.83 -9.74
CA ASP A 58 40.60 -0.63 -9.92
C ASP A 58 39.18 -1.10 -9.57
N VAL A 59 38.46 -1.61 -10.58
CA VAL A 59 37.03 -1.93 -10.43
C VAL A 59 36.82 -3.21 -9.62
N GLU A 60 37.75 -4.16 -9.65
CA GLU A 60 37.66 -5.39 -8.85
C GLU A 60 37.73 -5.05 -7.36
N LYS A 61 38.71 -4.24 -6.97
CA LYS A 61 38.85 -3.81 -5.59
C LYS A 61 37.73 -2.86 -5.16
N LEU A 62 37.27 -1.97 -6.05
CA LEU A 62 36.09 -1.13 -5.78
C LEU A 62 34.87 -2.00 -5.45
N ALA A 63 34.54 -2.98 -6.29
CA ALA A 63 33.41 -3.88 -6.09
C ALA A 63 33.52 -4.63 -4.74
N ARG A 64 34.72 -5.09 -4.39
CA ARG A 64 34.98 -5.81 -3.13
C ARG A 64 34.82 -4.96 -1.88
N PHE A 65 35.24 -3.69 -1.90
CA PHE A 65 35.27 -2.85 -0.70
C PHE A 65 34.09 -1.87 -0.59
N LEU A 66 33.35 -1.63 -1.68
CA LEU A 66 32.25 -0.66 -1.69
C LEU A 66 31.16 -0.97 -0.66
N PRO A 67 30.66 -2.22 -0.49
CA PRO A 67 29.59 -2.48 0.48
C PRO A 67 29.99 -2.13 1.91
N LEU A 68 31.16 -2.61 2.34
CA LEU A 68 31.70 -2.33 3.67
C LEU A 68 31.99 -0.83 3.88
N HIS A 69 32.46 -0.14 2.85
CA HIS A 69 32.68 1.31 2.90
C HIS A 69 31.37 2.07 3.11
N LEU A 70 30.30 1.71 2.41
CA LEU A 70 29.00 2.35 2.60
C LEU A 70 28.42 2.08 3.99
N ILE A 71 28.63 0.88 4.55
CA ILE A 71 28.29 0.59 5.96
C ILE A 71 29.09 1.50 6.90
N ALA A 72 30.40 1.63 6.68
CA ALA A 72 31.25 2.49 7.51
C ALA A 72 30.83 3.96 7.44
N VAL A 73 30.47 4.46 6.25
CA VAL A 73 29.92 5.81 6.08
C VAL A 73 28.61 5.95 6.84
N LEU A 74 27.69 5.01 6.70
CA LEU A 74 26.40 5.02 7.39
C LEU A 74 26.54 5.07 8.93
N ILE A 75 27.53 4.39 9.49
CA ILE A 75 27.80 4.36 10.93
C ILE A 75 28.51 5.63 11.41
N SER A 76 29.38 6.22 10.58
CA SER A 76 30.26 7.33 10.97
C SER A 76 29.70 8.71 10.62
N SER A 77 28.75 8.81 9.70
CA SER A 77 28.25 10.10 9.20
C SER A 77 27.12 10.66 10.05
N GLY A 78 26.96 12.00 9.98
CA GLY A 78 25.72 12.64 10.41
C GLY A 78 24.55 12.10 9.56
N ARG A 79 23.35 12.03 10.12
CA ARG A 79 22.12 11.70 9.36
C ARG A 79 21.66 12.94 8.58
N ASP A 80 22.56 13.52 7.79
CA ASP A 80 22.35 14.77 7.06
C ASP A 80 22.19 14.53 5.54
N GLU A 81 21.84 15.61 4.84
CA GLU A 81 21.55 15.60 3.41
C GLU A 81 22.78 15.23 2.56
N GLU A 82 23.99 15.63 2.95
CA GLU A 82 25.22 15.28 2.24
C GLU A 82 25.53 13.79 2.35
N SER A 83 25.37 13.23 3.55
CA SER A 83 25.58 11.82 3.82
C SER A 83 24.59 10.95 3.05
N PHE A 84 23.31 11.33 3.02
CA PHE A 84 22.30 10.61 2.24
C PHE A 84 22.56 10.67 0.73
N ARG A 85 23.02 11.82 0.21
CA ARG A 85 23.48 11.92 -1.19
C ARG A 85 24.65 10.99 -1.47
N TYR A 86 25.64 10.96 -0.59
CA TYR A 86 26.79 10.09 -0.77
C TYR A 86 26.40 8.59 -0.77
N LEU A 87 25.55 8.19 0.19
CA LEU A 87 25.01 6.83 0.24
C LEU A 87 24.25 6.48 -1.03
N LEU A 88 23.40 7.39 -1.53
CA LEU A 88 22.63 7.17 -2.75
C LEU A 88 23.52 7.05 -3.99
N ARG A 89 24.61 7.83 -4.08
CA ARG A 89 25.65 7.67 -5.11
C ARG A 89 26.29 6.28 -5.03
N GLY A 90 26.62 5.83 -3.82
CA GLY A 90 27.17 4.51 -3.57
C GLY A 90 26.24 3.39 -4.02
N ILE A 91 24.96 3.45 -3.64
CA ILE A 91 23.93 2.47 -4.02
C ILE A 91 23.71 2.46 -5.53
N ARG A 92 23.64 3.63 -6.17
CA ARG A 92 23.53 3.75 -7.64
C ARG A 92 24.72 3.11 -8.36
N LEU A 93 25.95 3.37 -7.89
CA LEU A 93 27.15 2.77 -8.45
C LEU A 93 27.15 1.24 -8.25
N LEU A 94 26.79 0.78 -7.05
CA LEU A 94 26.73 -0.64 -6.73
C LEU A 94 25.71 -1.37 -7.61
N HIS A 95 24.54 -0.78 -7.84
CA HIS A 95 23.57 -1.31 -8.80
C HIS A 95 24.16 -1.43 -10.21
N SER A 96 24.84 -0.40 -10.72
CA SER A 96 25.51 -0.48 -12.02
C SER A 96 26.55 -1.61 -12.09
N LEU A 97 27.28 -1.86 -10.99
CA LEU A 97 28.26 -2.95 -10.90
C LEU A 97 27.59 -4.34 -10.86
N LEU A 98 26.44 -4.46 -10.18
CA LEU A 98 25.67 -5.70 -10.12
C LEU A 98 25.08 -6.06 -11.50
N ASP A 99 24.53 -5.09 -12.22
CA ASP A 99 24.03 -5.30 -13.59
C ASP A 99 25.12 -5.79 -14.56
N LEU A 100 26.37 -5.40 -14.32
CA LEU A 100 27.52 -5.81 -15.11
C LEU A 100 27.95 -7.27 -14.89
N THR A 101 27.54 -7.91 -13.79
CA THR A 101 27.95 -9.28 -13.44
C THR A 101 27.64 -10.26 -14.57
N SER A 102 26.46 -10.15 -15.20
CA SER A 102 26.04 -10.94 -16.37
C SER A 102 26.96 -10.86 -17.58
N ARG A 103 27.83 -9.84 -17.66
CA ARG A 103 28.76 -9.59 -18.77
C ARG A 103 30.23 -9.72 -18.38
N HIS A 104 30.53 -9.74 -17.07
CA HIS A 104 31.88 -9.72 -16.53
C HIS A 104 31.99 -10.73 -15.39
N ILE A 105 32.44 -11.95 -15.72
CA ILE A 105 32.63 -13.07 -14.78
C ILE A 105 33.42 -12.67 -13.52
N LYS A 106 34.40 -11.77 -13.64
CA LYS A 106 35.16 -11.31 -12.47
C LYS A 106 34.31 -10.54 -11.46
N LEU A 107 33.34 -9.75 -11.93
CA LEU A 107 32.41 -9.04 -11.04
C LEU A 107 31.41 -10.00 -10.42
N GLU A 108 30.92 -10.97 -11.19
CA GLU A 108 30.06 -12.06 -10.69
C GLU A 108 30.76 -12.82 -9.56
N GLN A 109 32.02 -13.23 -9.76
CA GLN A 109 32.84 -13.90 -8.75
C GLN A 109 33.04 -13.09 -7.46
N ILE A 110 33.09 -11.75 -7.57
CA ILE A 110 33.33 -10.87 -6.41
C ILE A 110 32.03 -10.51 -5.71
N LEU A 111 30.97 -10.16 -6.44
CA LEU A 111 29.74 -9.62 -5.86
C LEU A 111 28.72 -10.70 -5.50
N LEU A 112 28.69 -11.81 -6.24
CA LEU A 112 27.68 -12.85 -6.09
C LEU A 112 28.27 -14.15 -5.50
N ASP A 113 29.45 -14.59 -5.96
CA ASP A 113 30.03 -15.86 -5.49
C ASP A 113 30.84 -15.74 -4.18
N ASP A 114 31.46 -14.59 -3.92
CA ASP A 114 32.20 -14.35 -2.67
C ASP A 114 31.20 -14.16 -1.51
N VAL A 115 31.05 -15.22 -0.72
CA VAL A 115 30.13 -15.28 0.43
C VAL A 115 30.31 -14.10 1.39
N LYS A 116 31.54 -13.61 1.58
CA LYS A 116 31.80 -12.50 2.49
C LYS A 116 31.29 -11.18 1.92
N VAL A 117 31.47 -10.96 0.62
CA VAL A 117 31.00 -9.73 -0.03
C VAL A 117 29.48 -9.76 -0.16
N SER A 118 28.89 -10.91 -0.51
CA SER A 118 27.43 -11.04 -0.59
C SER A 118 26.76 -10.88 0.78
N GLU A 119 27.34 -11.41 1.87
CA GLU A 119 26.88 -11.12 3.24
C GLU A 119 26.96 -9.62 3.56
N GLN A 120 28.04 -8.94 3.18
CA GLN A 120 28.18 -7.49 3.36
C GLN A 120 27.16 -6.68 2.55
N LEU A 121 26.75 -7.15 1.36
CA LEU A 121 25.69 -6.53 0.57
C LEU A 121 24.34 -6.60 1.29
N LEU A 122 24.02 -7.76 1.88
CA LEU A 122 22.80 -7.94 2.67
C LEU A 122 22.83 -7.08 3.94
N ASP A 123 23.94 -7.14 4.69
CA ASP A 123 24.14 -6.32 5.88
C ASP A 123 24.01 -4.82 5.54
N LEU A 124 24.57 -4.35 4.42
CA LEU A 124 24.42 -2.96 3.97
C LEU A 124 22.95 -2.57 3.84
N VAL A 125 22.15 -3.36 3.12
CA VAL A 125 20.71 -3.09 2.96
C VAL A 125 20.01 -3.08 4.31
N PHE A 126 20.31 -4.04 5.19
CA PHE A 126 19.68 -4.14 6.51
C PHE A 126 20.01 -2.92 7.37
N TYR A 127 21.29 -2.54 7.44
CA TYR A 127 21.71 -1.36 8.20
C TYR A 127 21.11 -0.07 7.64
N LEU A 128 21.04 0.09 6.31
CA LEU A 128 20.37 1.24 5.68
C LEU A 128 18.91 1.33 6.12
N LEU A 129 18.15 0.24 6.03
CA LEU A 129 16.75 0.22 6.42
C LEU A 129 16.57 0.47 7.92
N ILE A 130 17.45 -0.05 8.78
CA ILE A 130 17.43 0.23 10.22
C ILE A 130 17.61 1.73 10.47
N VAL A 131 18.61 2.37 9.85
CA VAL A 131 18.87 3.80 10.04
C VAL A 131 17.74 4.65 9.49
N LEU A 132 17.20 4.30 8.32
CA LEU A 132 16.12 5.02 7.66
C LEU A 132 14.78 4.86 8.40
N GLY A 133 14.51 3.69 9.00
CA GLY A 133 13.31 3.45 9.81
C GLY A 133 13.32 4.12 11.18
N HIS A 134 14.51 4.43 11.72
CA HIS A 134 14.67 5.18 12.97
C HIS A 134 14.99 6.66 12.73
N TYR A 135 14.75 7.17 11.52
CA TYR A 135 14.93 8.58 11.23
C TYR A 135 13.84 9.39 11.95
N ARG A 136 14.22 10.14 12.97
CA ARG A 136 13.30 11.02 13.72
C ARG A 136 13.10 12.29 12.93
N GLN A 137 11.84 12.60 12.68
CA GLN A 137 11.40 13.81 12.03
C GLN A 137 11.65 15.01 12.96
N ASP A 138 12.69 15.79 12.68
CA ASP A 138 12.80 17.12 13.26
C ASP A 138 11.95 18.07 12.41
N TYR A 139 11.20 18.99 13.05
CA TYR A 139 10.24 19.91 12.40
C TYR A 139 10.81 20.83 11.31
N HIS A 140 12.10 20.69 10.98
CA HIS A 140 12.84 21.47 10.00
C HIS A 140 13.39 20.66 8.81
N ASP A 141 13.00 19.39 8.64
CA ASP A 141 13.48 18.57 7.52
C ASP A 141 13.12 19.19 6.15
N SER A 142 14.16 19.47 5.36
CA SER A 142 14.08 20.09 4.03
C SER A 142 13.36 19.18 3.03
N SER A 143 12.75 19.75 1.98
CA SER A 143 12.13 18.97 0.90
C SER A 143 13.10 17.98 0.22
N PRO A 144 14.37 18.33 -0.03
CA PRO A 144 15.38 17.38 -0.52
C PRO A 144 15.59 16.17 0.38
N MET A 145 15.62 16.34 1.71
CA MET A 145 15.89 15.25 2.64
C MET A 145 14.83 14.14 2.57
N ARG A 146 13.55 14.54 2.50
CA ARG A 146 12.41 13.60 2.40
C ARG A 146 12.45 12.78 1.11
N MET A 147 12.85 13.42 0.01
CA MET A 147 13.02 12.79 -1.29
C MET A 147 14.21 11.81 -1.27
N LEU A 148 15.36 12.23 -0.73
CA LEU A 148 16.54 11.37 -0.60
C LEU A 148 16.26 10.15 0.26
N HIS A 149 15.57 10.32 1.40
CA HIS A 149 15.16 9.21 2.26
C HIS A 149 14.29 8.22 1.51
N SER A 150 13.18 8.68 0.91
CA SER A 150 12.25 7.79 0.21
C SER A 150 12.92 7.05 -0.96
N THR A 151 13.83 7.72 -1.66
CA THR A 151 14.63 7.10 -2.74
C THR A 151 15.61 6.07 -2.19
N LEU A 152 16.31 6.36 -1.10
CA LEU A 152 17.21 5.42 -0.45
C LEU A 152 16.47 4.16 0.02
N VAL A 153 15.27 4.29 0.60
CA VAL A 153 14.46 3.12 0.99
C VAL A 153 14.13 2.26 -0.24
N ALA A 154 13.56 2.86 -1.29
CA ALA A 154 13.20 2.14 -2.51
C ALA A 154 14.42 1.50 -3.19
N CYS A 155 15.50 2.25 -3.39
CA CYS A 155 16.73 1.76 -3.98
C CYS A 155 17.38 0.64 -3.14
N SER A 156 17.37 0.74 -1.81
CA SER A 156 17.94 -0.31 -0.94
C SER A 156 17.17 -1.61 -1.05
N LEU A 157 15.84 -1.55 -1.15
CA LEU A 157 15.00 -2.74 -1.33
C LEU A 157 15.23 -3.37 -2.71
N TYR A 158 15.20 -2.58 -3.77
CA TYR A 158 15.40 -3.09 -5.13
C TYR A 158 16.85 -3.49 -5.41
N LEU A 159 17.83 -3.05 -4.61
CA LEU A 159 19.18 -3.58 -4.69
C LEU A 159 19.22 -5.09 -4.38
N LEU A 160 18.33 -5.58 -3.51
CA LEU A 160 18.24 -7.02 -3.19
C LEU A 160 17.91 -7.88 -4.41
N THR A 161 17.14 -7.36 -5.39
CA THR A 161 16.83 -8.12 -6.60
C THR A 161 18.05 -8.28 -7.50
N GLY A 162 18.99 -7.33 -7.46
CA GLY A 162 20.28 -7.42 -8.16
C GLY A 162 21.33 -8.24 -7.40
N CYS A 163 21.33 -8.18 -6.06
CA CYS A 163 22.27 -8.93 -5.22
C CYS A 163 21.93 -10.42 -5.09
N ILE A 164 20.64 -10.77 -5.20
CA ILE A 164 20.15 -12.13 -4.94
C ILE A 164 19.54 -12.74 -6.21
N SER A 165 18.35 -12.28 -6.59
CA SER A 165 17.59 -12.78 -7.73
C SER A 165 16.43 -11.85 -8.03
N SER A 166 16.09 -11.71 -9.30
CA SER A 166 14.83 -11.09 -9.73
C SER A 166 13.61 -12.00 -9.51
N GLN A 167 13.84 -13.28 -9.21
CA GLN A 167 12.78 -14.22 -8.83
C GLN A 167 12.48 -14.12 -7.34
N TRP A 168 11.24 -13.75 -7.01
CA TRP A 168 10.80 -13.56 -5.63
C TRP A 168 10.94 -14.79 -4.73
N GLN A 169 10.84 -16.00 -5.31
CA GLN A 169 11.01 -17.25 -4.56
C GLN A 169 12.43 -17.37 -4.01
N ASP A 170 13.44 -17.20 -4.88
CA ASP A 170 14.86 -17.26 -4.49
C ASP A 170 15.23 -16.15 -3.51
N LEU A 171 14.78 -14.92 -3.79
CA LEU A 171 15.00 -13.77 -2.92
C LEU A 171 14.52 -14.05 -1.51
N VAL A 172 13.29 -14.57 -1.38
CA VAL A 172 12.71 -14.91 -0.08
C VAL A 172 13.48 -16.02 0.63
N GLN A 173 13.92 -17.07 -0.08
CA GLN A 173 14.70 -18.13 0.55
C GLN A 173 16.00 -17.61 1.17
N VAL A 174 16.73 -16.77 0.44
CA VAL A 174 18.00 -16.19 0.92
C VAL A 174 17.76 -15.23 2.08
N VAL A 175 16.77 -14.35 1.98
CA VAL A 175 16.44 -13.39 3.04
C VAL A 175 16.00 -14.12 4.32
N LEU A 176 15.18 -15.18 4.21
CA LEU A 176 14.74 -15.98 5.36
C LEU A 176 15.87 -16.77 6.03
N ALA A 177 16.90 -17.16 5.28
CA ALA A 177 18.07 -17.84 5.82
C ALA A 177 18.99 -16.90 6.62
N HIS A 178 18.83 -15.58 6.48
CA HIS A 178 19.66 -14.61 7.16
C HIS A 178 19.36 -14.55 8.68
N PRO A 179 20.38 -14.57 9.56
CA PRO A 179 20.16 -14.65 11.02
C PRO A 179 19.44 -13.42 11.60
N LYS A 180 19.49 -12.27 10.91
CA LYS A 180 18.83 -11.01 11.32
C LYS A 180 17.48 -10.77 10.63
N ILE A 181 16.79 -11.81 10.14
CA ILE A 181 15.54 -11.66 9.39
C ILE A 181 14.45 -10.87 10.15
N ASP A 182 14.27 -11.08 11.45
CA ASP A 182 13.26 -10.33 12.22
C ASP A 182 13.57 -8.83 12.25
N ILE A 183 14.84 -8.49 12.49
CA ILE A 183 15.32 -7.11 12.47
C ILE A 183 15.10 -6.49 11.08
N PHE A 184 15.36 -7.25 10.01
CA PHE A 184 15.10 -6.77 8.66
C PHE A 184 13.62 -6.51 8.40
N MET A 185 12.72 -7.41 8.82
CA MET A 185 11.28 -7.19 8.66
C MET A 185 10.87 -5.93 9.41
N ASP A 186 11.25 -5.79 10.69
CA ASP A 186 10.91 -4.61 11.50
C ASP A 186 11.43 -3.32 10.87
N ALA A 187 12.71 -3.32 10.47
CA ALA A 187 13.36 -2.17 9.86
C ALA A 187 12.75 -1.80 8.50
N THR A 188 12.37 -2.79 7.69
CA THR A 188 11.79 -2.55 6.37
C THR A 188 10.42 -1.90 6.50
N PHE A 189 9.52 -2.47 7.32
CA PHE A 189 8.21 -1.88 7.55
C PHE A 189 8.32 -0.49 8.18
N GLY A 190 9.23 -0.31 9.14
CA GLY A 190 9.52 1.00 9.74
C GLY A 190 10.04 2.03 8.74
N ALA A 191 10.98 1.67 7.87
CA ALA A 191 11.52 2.56 6.85
C ALA A 191 10.46 3.01 5.83
N VAL A 192 9.63 2.07 5.37
CA VAL A 192 8.51 2.39 4.46
C VAL A 192 7.49 3.28 5.17
N HIS A 193 7.19 3.03 6.45
CA HIS A 193 6.30 3.88 7.24
C HIS A 193 6.80 5.32 7.32
N VAL A 194 8.09 5.54 7.58
CA VAL A 194 8.70 6.89 7.58
C VAL A 194 8.55 7.57 6.21
N SER A 195 8.78 6.86 5.10
CA SER A 195 8.57 7.44 3.76
C SER A 195 7.10 7.83 3.52
N ILE A 196 6.14 7.04 4.01
CA ILE A 196 4.71 7.39 3.96
C ILE A 196 4.41 8.63 4.81
N MET A 197 5.00 8.77 5.99
CA MET A 197 4.86 9.98 6.81
C MET A 197 5.39 11.22 6.07
N PHE A 198 6.51 11.10 5.35
CA PHE A 198 7.03 12.16 4.50
C PHE A 198 6.11 12.52 3.34
N LEU A 199 5.50 11.52 2.70
CA LEU A 199 4.49 11.75 1.69
C LEU A 199 3.26 12.47 2.28
N GLN A 200 2.78 12.05 3.45
CA GLN A 200 1.64 12.68 4.13
C GLN A 200 1.88 14.16 4.39
N ILE A 201 3.06 14.52 4.92
CA ILE A 201 3.43 15.93 5.14
C ILE A 201 3.39 16.70 3.82
N LYS A 202 3.98 16.15 2.76
CA LYS A 202 4.03 16.78 1.45
C LYS A 202 2.65 16.97 0.80
N LEU A 203 1.75 16.01 0.98
CA LEU A 203 0.36 16.13 0.50
C LEU A 203 -0.46 17.16 1.29
N SER A 204 -0.04 17.50 2.51
CA SER A 204 -0.70 18.47 3.40
C SER A 204 -0.13 19.89 3.33
N GLU A 205 1.02 20.10 2.68
CA GLU A 205 1.66 21.42 2.56
C GLU A 205 0.79 22.36 1.70
N GLN A 206 0.36 23.48 2.28
CA GLN A 206 -0.34 24.53 1.55
C GLN A 206 0.69 25.38 0.78
N HIS A 207 0.49 25.53 -0.53
CA HIS A 207 1.34 26.35 -1.39
C HIS A 207 0.55 27.55 -1.93
N SER A 208 1.16 28.74 -1.86
CA SER A 208 0.68 29.93 -2.59
C SER A 208 0.92 29.75 -4.09
N ASP A 209 -0.09 30.07 -4.92
CA ASP A 209 -0.28 29.81 -6.37
C ASP A 209 0.89 30.04 -7.36
N VAL A 210 2.05 30.51 -6.94
CA VAL A 210 3.04 31.13 -7.85
C VAL A 210 3.94 30.12 -8.59
N CYS A 211 4.02 28.83 -8.19
CA CYS A 211 4.70 27.81 -9.01
C CYS A 211 4.33 26.35 -8.64
N LEU A 212 3.19 25.85 -9.15
CA LEU A 212 2.69 24.50 -8.82
C LEU A 212 3.55 23.35 -9.38
N HIS A 213 4.08 23.51 -10.60
CA HIS A 213 4.65 22.39 -11.37
C HIS A 213 5.89 21.72 -10.74
N PRO A 214 6.89 22.44 -10.23
CA PRO A 214 8.05 21.80 -9.59
C PRO A 214 7.68 21.05 -8.31
N HIS A 215 6.70 21.55 -7.56
CA HIS A 215 6.23 20.90 -6.33
C HIS A 215 5.44 19.62 -6.65
N GLU A 216 4.56 19.66 -7.65
CA GLU A 216 3.84 18.48 -8.11
C GLU A 216 4.79 17.36 -8.58
N GLN A 217 5.88 17.70 -9.26
CA GLN A 217 6.90 16.72 -9.68
C GLN A 217 7.58 16.04 -8.48
N VAL A 218 7.93 16.80 -7.44
CA VAL A 218 8.53 16.25 -6.21
C VAL A 218 7.53 15.34 -5.49
N VAL A 219 6.26 15.74 -5.37
CA VAL A 219 5.22 14.90 -4.76
C VAL A 219 5.01 13.62 -5.56
N ASN A 220 4.88 13.73 -6.90
CA ASN A 220 4.74 12.57 -7.77
C ASN A 220 5.93 11.61 -7.64
N PHE A 221 7.15 12.13 -7.56
CA PHE A 221 8.34 11.30 -7.38
C PHE A 221 8.34 10.60 -6.02
N ILE A 222 8.00 11.30 -4.93
CA ILE A 222 7.88 10.67 -3.60
C ILE A 222 6.78 9.59 -3.61
N CYS A 223 5.63 9.85 -4.24
CA CYS A 223 4.58 8.86 -4.45
C CYS A 223 5.13 7.59 -5.11
N GLN A 224 5.92 7.74 -6.19
CA GLN A 224 6.51 6.62 -6.89
C GLN A 224 7.52 5.84 -6.04
N GLN A 225 8.36 6.53 -5.24
CA GLN A 225 9.30 5.86 -4.34
C GLN A 225 8.57 5.06 -3.25
N CYS A 226 7.51 5.65 -2.68
CA CYS A 226 6.65 4.98 -1.71
C CYS A 226 5.94 3.77 -2.35
N GLU A 227 5.44 3.92 -3.57
CA GLU A 227 4.73 2.86 -4.29
C GLU A 227 5.66 1.69 -4.61
N ALA A 228 6.87 1.95 -5.08
CA ALA A 228 7.88 0.92 -5.31
C ALA A 228 8.24 0.19 -4.01
N SER A 229 8.50 0.91 -2.92
CA SER A 229 8.84 0.32 -1.63
C SER A 229 7.73 -0.56 -1.06
N LEU A 230 6.47 -0.09 -1.15
CA LEU A 230 5.31 -0.86 -0.72
C LEU A 230 5.04 -2.06 -1.63
N GLN A 231 5.27 -1.92 -2.94
CA GLN A 231 5.17 -3.04 -3.88
C GLN A 231 6.18 -4.13 -3.56
N PHE A 232 7.41 -3.77 -3.18
CA PHE A 232 8.41 -4.75 -2.74
C PHE A 232 7.91 -5.55 -1.51
N LEU A 233 7.37 -4.86 -0.50
CA LEU A 233 6.74 -5.51 0.66
C LEU A 233 5.56 -6.40 0.27
N GLN A 234 4.70 -5.93 -0.64
CA GLN A 234 3.57 -6.70 -1.16
C GLN A 234 4.05 -8.00 -1.82
N SER A 235 5.08 -7.93 -2.66
CA SER A 235 5.65 -9.11 -3.33
C SER A 235 6.30 -10.10 -2.37
N LEU A 236 6.92 -9.63 -1.27
CA LEU A 236 7.36 -10.52 -0.19
C LEU A 236 6.18 -11.21 0.49
N CYS A 237 5.12 -10.46 0.84
CA CYS A 237 3.94 -11.01 1.53
C CYS A 237 3.14 -12.00 0.68
N GLN A 238 3.25 -11.93 -0.64
CA GLN A 238 2.69 -12.93 -1.56
C GLN A 238 3.34 -14.30 -1.38
N GLN A 239 4.63 -14.36 -1.04
CA GLN A 239 5.34 -15.62 -0.82
C GLN A 239 4.90 -16.26 0.50
N LYS A 240 4.31 -17.47 0.42
CA LYS A 240 3.75 -18.20 1.58
C LYS A 240 4.74 -18.30 2.73
N VAL A 241 5.98 -18.74 2.47
CA VAL A 241 7.01 -18.92 3.51
C VAL A 241 7.44 -17.62 4.20
N PHE A 242 7.48 -16.50 3.47
CA PHE A 242 7.77 -15.19 4.07
C PHE A 242 6.61 -14.74 4.94
N ARG A 243 5.38 -14.86 4.43
CA ARG A 243 4.17 -14.53 5.16
C ARG A 243 4.05 -15.30 6.47
N GLU A 244 4.31 -16.60 6.47
CA GLU A 244 4.30 -17.43 7.68
C GLU A 244 5.36 -16.98 8.69
N ARG A 245 6.54 -16.53 8.21
CA ARG A 245 7.57 -15.95 9.08
C ARG A 245 7.15 -14.61 9.67
N LEU A 246 6.53 -13.75 8.87
CA LEU A 246 6.02 -12.44 9.25
C LEU A 246 4.94 -12.55 10.33
N LEU A 247 3.99 -13.49 10.20
CA LEU A 247 2.93 -13.72 11.19
C LEU A 247 3.46 -14.11 12.58
N ARG A 248 4.68 -14.64 12.67
CA ARG A 248 5.34 -14.95 13.95
C ARG A 248 6.07 -13.76 14.55
N ASN A 249 6.25 -12.67 13.80
CA ASN A 249 6.88 -11.46 14.28
C ASN A 249 5.90 -10.66 15.16
N LYS A 250 6.22 -10.56 16.46
CA LYS A 250 5.35 -9.93 17.45
C LYS A 250 5.30 -8.40 17.34
N GLU A 251 6.36 -7.74 16.88
CA GLU A 251 6.34 -6.29 16.68
C GLU A 251 5.43 -5.90 15.51
N LEU A 252 5.49 -6.66 14.42
CA LEU A 252 4.73 -6.35 13.21
C LEU A 252 3.27 -6.81 13.29
N CYS A 253 3.00 -7.98 13.88
CA CYS A 253 1.65 -8.52 13.99
C CYS A 253 1.00 -8.18 15.34
N ALA A 254 1.47 -8.78 16.44
CA ALA A 254 0.79 -8.67 17.74
C ALA A 254 0.77 -7.23 18.33
N LYS A 255 1.79 -6.42 18.03
CA LYS A 255 1.84 -4.99 18.41
C LYS A 255 1.37 -4.05 17.30
N GLY A 256 0.86 -4.58 16.19
CA GLY A 256 0.22 -3.80 15.14
C GLY A 256 1.17 -3.00 14.23
N GLY A 257 2.46 -3.33 14.14
CA GLY A 257 3.39 -2.64 13.23
C GLY A 257 2.90 -2.57 11.77
N VAL A 258 2.33 -3.67 11.23
CA VAL A 258 1.71 -3.66 9.89
C VAL A 258 0.46 -2.78 9.85
N LEU A 259 -0.34 -2.78 10.93
CA LEU A 259 -1.55 -1.96 11.02
C LEU A 259 -1.23 -0.46 11.09
N PHE A 260 -0.14 -0.05 11.74
CA PHE A 260 0.31 1.34 11.73
C PHE A 260 0.65 1.81 10.31
N LEU A 261 1.36 0.99 9.54
CA LEU A 261 1.63 1.28 8.13
C LEU A 261 0.34 1.38 7.32
N ALA A 262 -0.57 0.42 7.48
CA ALA A 262 -1.87 0.42 6.81
C ALA A 262 -2.68 1.67 7.15
N GLN A 263 -2.80 2.01 8.43
CA GLN A 263 -3.55 3.17 8.88
C GLN A 263 -2.98 4.47 8.29
N SER A 264 -1.65 4.66 8.33
CA SER A 264 -1.00 5.83 7.75
C SER A 264 -1.27 5.97 6.26
N ILE A 265 -1.22 4.86 5.50
CA ILE A 265 -1.49 4.87 4.05
C ILE A 265 -2.97 5.14 3.77
N LEU A 266 -3.90 4.51 4.51
CA LEU A 266 -5.34 4.68 4.30
C LEU A 266 -5.79 6.10 4.64
N LYS A 267 -5.16 6.73 5.64
CA LYS A 267 -5.38 8.13 6.04
C LYS A 267 -4.73 9.16 5.13
N LEU A 268 -3.95 8.76 4.11
CA LEU A 268 -3.42 9.71 3.13
C LEU A 268 -4.57 10.48 2.48
N SER A 269 -4.60 11.78 2.77
CA SER A 269 -5.52 12.76 2.21
C SER A 269 -4.78 13.67 1.25
N ILE A 270 -5.41 13.95 0.13
CA ILE A 270 -4.85 14.83 -0.90
C ILE A 270 -5.50 16.19 -0.72
N MET A 271 -4.72 17.21 -0.34
CA MET A 271 -5.22 18.57 -0.18
C MET A 271 -5.00 19.39 -1.46
N PRO A 272 -5.81 20.44 -1.70
CA PRO A 272 -5.55 21.39 -2.79
C PRO A 272 -4.11 21.93 -2.69
N PRO A 273 -3.38 22.04 -3.83
CA PRO A 273 -3.87 21.94 -5.21
C PRO A 273 -3.78 20.53 -5.83
N PHE A 274 -3.24 19.54 -5.12
CA PHE A 274 -2.94 18.21 -5.68
C PHE A 274 -4.16 17.36 -6.03
N VAL A 275 -5.36 17.75 -5.57
CA VAL A 275 -6.62 17.07 -5.88
C VAL A 275 -6.90 17.05 -7.39
N GLU A 276 -6.39 18.04 -8.13
CA GLU A 276 -6.54 18.14 -9.58
C GLU A 276 -5.50 17.31 -10.36
N SER A 277 -4.44 16.83 -9.70
CA SER A 277 -3.40 16.01 -10.33
C SER A 277 -3.83 14.54 -10.42
N SER A 278 -4.18 14.09 -11.62
CA SER A 278 -4.57 12.69 -11.86
C SER A 278 -3.47 11.70 -11.50
N THR A 279 -2.19 12.06 -11.68
CA THR A 279 -1.04 11.21 -11.32
C THR A 279 -0.93 11.03 -9.81
N VAL A 280 -1.03 12.10 -9.02
CA VAL A 280 -0.97 12.01 -7.54
C VAL A 280 -2.16 11.19 -7.02
N VAL A 281 -3.36 11.51 -7.48
CA VAL A 281 -4.60 10.84 -7.05
C VAL A 281 -4.56 9.34 -7.35
N THR A 282 -4.15 8.96 -8.55
CA THR A 282 -4.07 7.54 -8.92
C THR A 282 -2.95 6.81 -8.17
N SER A 283 -1.81 7.47 -7.90
CA SER A 283 -0.71 6.86 -7.14
C SER A 283 -1.08 6.63 -5.67
N VAL A 284 -1.75 7.58 -5.03
CA VAL A 284 -2.29 7.39 -3.66
C VAL A 284 -3.34 6.27 -3.64
N SER A 285 -4.19 6.18 -4.66
CA SER A 285 -5.14 5.08 -4.80
C SER A 285 -4.42 3.72 -4.89
N ARG A 286 -3.35 3.61 -5.69
CA ARG A 286 -2.55 2.38 -5.79
C ARG A 286 -1.84 2.04 -4.49
N LEU A 287 -1.30 3.03 -3.77
CA LEU A 287 -0.73 2.82 -2.42
C LEU A 287 -1.75 2.19 -1.47
N LYS A 288 -2.97 2.74 -1.42
CA LYS A 288 -4.07 2.17 -0.62
C LYS A 288 -4.41 0.75 -1.08
N ALA A 289 -4.54 0.51 -2.38
CA ALA A 289 -4.85 -0.81 -2.91
C ALA A 289 -3.77 -1.87 -2.54
N LYS A 290 -2.48 -1.51 -2.61
CA LYS A 290 -1.35 -2.39 -2.27
C LYS A 290 -1.28 -2.69 -0.77
N VAL A 291 -1.53 -1.73 0.11
CA VAL A 291 -1.54 -2.02 1.56
C VAL A 291 -2.74 -2.88 1.97
N LEU A 292 -3.92 -2.66 1.36
CA LEU A 292 -5.05 -3.57 1.55
C LEU A 292 -4.73 -4.98 1.04
N SER A 293 -4.00 -5.10 -0.07
CA SER A 293 -3.51 -6.39 -0.56
C SER A 293 -2.57 -7.05 0.44
N ILE A 294 -1.66 -6.33 1.09
CA ILE A 294 -0.80 -6.88 2.15
C ILE A 294 -1.65 -7.44 3.30
N LEU A 295 -2.63 -6.66 3.79
CA LEU A 295 -3.54 -7.11 4.85
C LEU A 295 -4.32 -8.35 4.44
N LEU A 296 -4.83 -8.42 3.21
CA LEU A 296 -5.52 -9.59 2.69
C LEU A 296 -4.64 -10.84 2.75
N HIS A 297 -3.40 -10.76 2.26
CA HIS A 297 -2.50 -11.90 2.32
C HIS A 297 -2.31 -12.40 3.75
N LEU A 298 -2.15 -11.49 4.71
CA LEU A 298 -1.98 -11.83 6.13
C LEU A 298 -3.24 -12.47 6.73
N CYS A 299 -4.42 -11.89 6.49
CA CYS A 299 -5.69 -12.44 6.99
C CYS A 299 -6.03 -13.80 6.39
N GLU A 300 -5.69 -14.04 5.12
CA GLU A 300 -5.97 -15.29 4.40
C GLU A 300 -4.92 -16.38 4.68
N ALA A 301 -4.01 -16.17 5.63
CA ALA A 301 -2.99 -17.16 5.96
C ALA A 301 -3.55 -18.30 6.81
N GLU A 302 -3.37 -19.53 6.33
CA GLU A 302 -3.89 -20.75 6.99
C GLU A 302 -3.13 -21.13 8.28
N SER A 303 -1.89 -20.67 8.43
CA SER A 303 -0.98 -21.17 9.49
C SER A 303 -1.21 -20.53 10.87
N ILE A 304 -1.50 -19.23 10.89
CA ILE A 304 -1.68 -18.40 12.07
C ILE A 304 -2.75 -17.39 11.71
N SER A 305 -3.81 -17.31 12.51
CA SER A 305 -4.84 -16.29 12.34
C SER A 305 -4.26 -14.91 12.67
N TYR A 306 -4.10 -14.08 11.64
CA TYR A 306 -3.62 -12.71 11.83
C TYR A 306 -4.57 -11.89 12.71
N LEU A 307 -5.88 -12.11 12.57
CA LEU A 307 -6.90 -11.40 13.35
C LEU A 307 -6.85 -11.75 14.84
N ASP A 308 -6.57 -13.00 15.18
CA ASP A 308 -6.36 -13.40 16.58
C ASP A 308 -5.06 -12.82 17.14
N GLU A 309 -3.99 -12.78 16.35
CA GLU A 309 -2.72 -12.18 16.75
C GLU A 309 -2.88 -10.67 17.04
N VAL A 310 -3.59 -9.92 16.18
CA VAL A 310 -3.84 -8.49 16.43
C VAL A 310 -4.84 -8.27 17.57
N ALA A 311 -5.77 -9.20 17.81
CA ALA A 311 -6.71 -9.15 18.92
C ALA A 311 -6.09 -9.54 20.28
N SER A 312 -4.84 -10.03 20.29
CA SER A 312 -4.15 -10.46 21.52
C SER A 312 -3.87 -9.36 22.53
N SER A 313 -3.91 -8.08 22.12
CA SER A 313 -3.79 -6.91 23.01
C SER A 313 -4.86 -5.87 22.71
N PRO A 314 -5.39 -5.15 23.73
CA PRO A 314 -6.39 -4.11 23.53
C PRO A 314 -5.91 -3.00 22.57
N GLU A 315 -4.66 -2.57 22.68
CA GLU A 315 -4.10 -1.49 21.86
C GLU A 315 -4.04 -1.87 20.37
N SER A 316 -3.62 -3.10 20.08
CA SER A 316 -3.57 -3.61 18.70
C SER A 316 -4.97 -3.86 18.15
N LEU A 317 -5.91 -4.36 18.98
CA LEU A 317 -7.31 -4.53 18.58
C LEU A 317 -7.97 -3.19 18.25
N ASP A 318 -7.74 -2.15 19.05
CA ASP A 318 -8.27 -0.81 18.80
C ASP A 318 -7.68 -0.21 17.51
N LEU A 319 -6.39 -0.45 17.25
CA LEU A 319 -5.76 -0.07 16.01
C LEU A 319 -6.36 -0.82 14.81
N ALA A 320 -6.59 -2.12 14.93
CA ALA A 320 -7.22 -2.94 13.90
C ALA A 320 -8.65 -2.46 13.59
N LYS A 321 -9.43 -2.15 14.64
CA LYS A 321 -10.77 -1.54 14.50
C LYS A 321 -10.68 -0.20 13.79
N SER A 322 -9.70 0.66 14.14
CA SER A 322 -9.48 1.91 13.41
C SER A 322 -9.13 1.69 11.94
N VAL A 323 -8.31 0.70 11.61
CA VAL A 323 -8.01 0.35 10.20
C VAL A 323 -9.27 -0.14 9.48
N SER A 324 -10.11 -0.95 10.15
CA SER A 324 -11.37 -1.41 9.57
C SER A 324 -12.32 -0.24 9.27
N LEU A 325 -12.39 0.80 10.11
CA LEU A 325 -13.14 2.02 9.80
C LEU A 325 -12.68 2.68 8.51
N GLU A 326 -11.37 2.83 8.32
CA GLU A 326 -10.81 3.41 7.10
C GLU A 326 -11.18 2.57 5.86
N VAL A 327 -11.20 1.24 5.98
CA VAL A 327 -11.67 0.33 4.92
C VAL A 327 -13.15 0.60 4.61
N PHE A 328 -14.01 0.78 5.62
CA PHE A 328 -15.42 1.08 5.39
C PHE A 328 -15.66 2.48 4.81
N ASP A 329 -14.88 3.48 5.21
CA ASP A 329 -14.95 4.81 4.65
C ASP A 329 -14.53 4.83 3.17
N LEU A 330 -13.56 3.99 2.78
CA LEU A 330 -13.24 3.75 1.37
C LEU A 330 -14.43 3.14 0.60
N LEU A 331 -15.07 2.11 1.16
CA LEU A 331 -16.26 1.49 0.56
C LEU A 331 -17.40 2.49 0.43
N ARG A 332 -17.69 3.25 1.49
CA ARG A 332 -18.70 4.32 1.48
C ARG A 332 -18.41 5.33 0.37
N THR A 333 -17.17 5.79 0.26
CA THR A 333 -16.78 6.77 -0.77
C THR A 333 -16.90 6.19 -2.19
N ALA A 334 -16.52 4.93 -2.39
CA ALA A 334 -16.67 4.24 -3.67
C ALA A 334 -18.14 4.10 -4.09
N LEU A 335 -19.04 3.94 -3.11
CA LEU A 335 -20.48 3.83 -3.34
C LEU A 335 -21.17 5.17 -3.61
N ILE A 336 -20.62 6.28 -3.08
CA ILE A 336 -21.16 7.64 -3.27
C ILE A 336 -20.86 8.20 -4.67
N LYS A 337 -19.76 7.77 -5.31
CA LYS A 337 -19.34 8.31 -6.61
C LYS A 337 -20.36 7.97 -7.70
N ASP A 338 -21.07 8.98 -8.19
CA ASP A 338 -22.02 8.84 -9.31
C ASP A 338 -21.29 8.29 -10.56
N PRO A 339 -21.71 7.11 -11.06
CA PRO A 339 -21.13 6.51 -12.27
C PRO A 339 -21.14 7.45 -13.49
N LYS A 340 -22.06 8.41 -13.55
CA LYS A 340 -22.20 9.36 -14.67
C LYS A 340 -21.09 10.40 -14.72
N HIS A 341 -20.38 10.63 -13.60
CA HIS A 341 -19.29 11.61 -13.52
C HIS A 341 -17.93 11.05 -14.01
N PHE A 342 -17.83 9.74 -14.26
CA PHE A 342 -16.61 9.14 -14.85
C PHE A 342 -16.43 9.46 -16.35
N GLY A 343 -17.46 9.99 -17.02
CA GLY A 343 -17.42 10.27 -18.46
C GLY A 343 -16.69 11.57 -18.87
N SER A 344 -16.21 12.39 -17.93
CA SER A 344 -15.75 13.75 -18.25
C SER A 344 -14.23 13.95 -18.36
N CYS A 345 -13.39 12.96 -18.06
CA CYS A 345 -11.94 13.11 -18.21
C CYS A 345 -11.45 12.39 -19.47
N MET A 346 -11.45 13.08 -20.61
CA MET A 346 -10.77 12.64 -21.85
C MET A 346 -9.24 12.73 -21.72
N GLY A 347 -8.67 12.20 -20.64
CA GLY A 347 -7.24 12.08 -20.41
C GLY A 347 -6.85 10.61 -20.24
N ARG A 348 -5.56 10.29 -20.43
CA ARG A 348 -5.00 8.95 -20.20
C ARG A 348 -5.56 8.38 -18.88
N THR A 349 -6.22 7.23 -18.96
CA THR A 349 -6.74 6.55 -17.78
C THR A 349 -5.55 5.92 -17.04
N TYR A 350 -5.11 6.54 -15.96
CA TYR A 350 -4.08 5.96 -15.10
C TYR A 350 -4.72 4.87 -14.22
N PRO A 351 -4.07 3.71 -14.06
CA PRO A 351 -4.59 2.63 -13.22
C PRO A 351 -4.65 3.10 -11.75
N THR A 352 -5.77 2.83 -11.08
CA THR A 352 -6.03 3.27 -9.70
C THR A 352 -5.76 2.18 -8.65
N GLY A 353 -5.48 0.95 -9.08
CA GLY A 353 -5.40 -0.23 -8.21
C GLY A 353 -6.78 -0.84 -7.93
N LEU A 354 -6.78 -2.10 -7.46
CA LEU A 354 -7.99 -2.84 -7.04
C LEU A 354 -8.45 -2.40 -5.63
N LEU A 355 -8.71 -1.11 -5.45
CA LEU A 355 -8.98 -0.51 -4.14
C LEU A 355 -10.32 -0.98 -3.55
N GLN A 356 -11.41 -0.81 -4.31
CA GLN A 356 -12.75 -1.20 -3.91
C GLN A 356 -12.82 -2.72 -3.72
N LEU A 357 -12.27 -3.49 -4.66
CA LEU A 357 -12.31 -4.95 -4.57
C LEU A 357 -11.55 -5.48 -3.35
N ASN A 358 -10.34 -4.96 -3.08
CA ASN A 358 -9.58 -5.37 -1.91
C ASN A 358 -10.26 -4.93 -0.60
N ALA A 359 -10.87 -3.75 -0.58
CA ALA A 359 -11.65 -3.29 0.57
C ALA A 359 -12.88 -4.18 0.85
N MET A 360 -13.58 -4.64 -0.19
CA MET A 360 -14.72 -5.56 -0.03
C MET A 360 -14.29 -6.93 0.47
N ARG A 361 -13.13 -7.44 0.00
CA ARG A 361 -12.56 -8.70 0.52
C ARG A 361 -12.18 -8.60 2.00
N LEU A 362 -11.63 -7.46 2.43
CA LEU A 362 -11.36 -7.25 3.85
C LEU A 362 -12.65 -7.10 4.66
N ALA A 363 -13.68 -6.44 4.12
CA ALA A 363 -14.99 -6.36 4.76
C ALA A 363 -15.63 -7.74 4.95
N ASP A 364 -15.51 -8.62 3.95
CA ASP A 364 -15.92 -10.04 4.03
C ASP A 364 -15.23 -10.73 5.22
N ILE A 365 -13.90 -10.71 5.25
CA ILE A 365 -13.09 -11.28 6.34
C ILE A 365 -13.45 -10.71 7.72
N PHE A 366 -13.54 -9.38 7.87
CA PHE A 366 -13.86 -8.76 9.16
C PHE A 366 -15.29 -9.03 9.61
N SER A 367 -16.21 -9.25 8.66
CA SER A 367 -17.60 -9.58 8.99
C SER A 367 -17.78 -11.03 9.44
N ASP A 368 -16.88 -11.93 9.03
CA ASP A 368 -16.86 -13.33 9.45
C ASP A 368 -16.14 -13.54 10.81
N ASP A 369 -15.14 -12.71 11.11
CA ASP A 369 -14.33 -12.84 12.33
C ASP A 369 -15.09 -12.44 13.62
N SER A 370 -15.05 -13.31 14.63
CA SER A 370 -15.74 -13.11 15.90
C SER A 370 -15.28 -11.89 16.70
N ASN A 371 -14.02 -11.47 16.60
CA ASN A 371 -13.49 -10.29 17.31
C ASN A 371 -13.96 -8.97 16.68
N PHE A 372 -14.36 -9.02 15.40
CA PHE A 372 -14.70 -7.83 14.61
C PHE A 372 -16.18 -7.75 14.24
N ARG A 373 -16.90 -8.86 14.10
CA ARG A 373 -18.26 -8.91 13.55
C ARG A 373 -19.24 -7.95 14.24
N SER A 374 -19.29 -7.91 15.57
CA SER A 374 -20.16 -6.96 16.29
C SER A 374 -19.80 -5.50 15.97
N TYR A 375 -18.50 -5.20 15.91
CA TYR A 375 -18.02 -3.87 15.53
C TYR A 375 -18.42 -3.52 14.08
N ILE A 376 -18.21 -4.44 13.13
CA ILE A 376 -18.60 -4.26 11.73
C ILE A 376 -20.11 -4.07 11.61
N THR A 377 -20.90 -4.86 12.33
CA THR A 377 -22.36 -4.72 12.38
C THR A 377 -22.76 -3.32 12.79
N MET A 378 -22.10 -2.75 13.81
CA MET A 378 -22.41 -1.40 14.29
C MET A 378 -22.02 -0.30 13.29
N CYS A 379 -20.89 -0.45 12.62
CA CYS A 379 -20.36 0.57 11.70
C CYS A 379 -20.96 0.52 10.30
N PHE A 380 -21.22 -0.67 9.76
CA PHE A 380 -21.52 -0.85 8.33
C PHE A 380 -23.01 -1.01 8.02
N THR A 381 -23.83 -1.42 8.99
CA THR A 381 -25.27 -1.65 8.77
C THR A 381 -26.01 -0.43 8.24
N GLU A 382 -25.63 0.77 8.67
CA GLU A 382 -26.22 2.02 8.17
C GLU A 382 -25.97 2.19 6.66
N VAL A 383 -24.75 1.92 6.20
CA VAL A 383 -24.38 1.95 4.78
C VAL A 383 -25.15 0.89 3.99
N LEU A 384 -25.21 -0.35 4.49
CA LEU A 384 -25.99 -1.43 3.86
C LEU A 384 -27.48 -1.05 3.72
N SER A 385 -28.08 -0.50 4.77
CA SER A 385 -29.48 -0.06 4.72
C SER A 385 -29.72 1.05 3.71
N ALA A 386 -28.76 1.97 3.54
CA ALA A 386 -28.82 3.05 2.56
C ALA A 386 -28.72 2.50 1.13
N ILE A 387 -27.84 1.53 0.89
CA ILE A 387 -27.71 0.84 -0.41
C ILE A 387 -29.05 0.19 -0.81
N PHE A 388 -29.68 -0.56 0.10
CA PHE A 388 -30.97 -1.19 -0.20
C PHE A 388 -32.13 -0.19 -0.33
N SER A 389 -31.96 1.04 0.17
CA SER A 389 -32.93 2.13 0.02
C SER A 389 -32.82 2.89 -1.30
N LEU A 390 -31.82 2.60 -2.13
CA LEU A 390 -31.66 3.19 -3.46
C LEU A 390 -32.89 2.93 -4.34
N SER A 391 -33.11 3.82 -5.32
CA SER A 391 -34.07 3.55 -6.37
C SER A 391 -33.79 2.18 -7.00
N HIS A 392 -34.85 1.43 -7.33
CA HIS A 392 -34.68 0.06 -7.83
C HIS A 392 -33.84 -0.01 -9.11
N ARG A 393 -33.95 1.02 -9.95
CA ARG A 393 -33.13 1.16 -11.15
C ARG A 393 -31.65 1.28 -10.83
N ASP A 394 -31.29 2.17 -9.90
CA ASP A 394 -29.89 2.40 -9.53
C ASP A 394 -29.31 1.17 -8.82
N PHE A 395 -30.10 0.53 -7.95
CA PHE A 395 -29.71 -0.71 -7.27
C PHE A 395 -29.38 -1.83 -8.26
N LEU A 396 -30.26 -2.09 -9.23
CA LEU A 396 -30.01 -3.11 -10.26
C LEU A 396 -28.76 -2.81 -11.09
N PHE A 397 -28.59 -1.54 -11.48
CA PHE A 397 -27.44 -1.12 -12.26
C PHE A 397 -26.11 -1.30 -11.52
N ILE A 398 -26.08 -1.03 -10.22
CA ILE A 398 -24.87 -1.10 -9.41
C ILE A 398 -24.58 -2.53 -8.95
N TRP A 399 -25.57 -3.29 -8.50
CA TRP A 399 -25.34 -4.57 -7.80
C TRP A 399 -25.80 -5.81 -8.55
N CYS A 400 -26.65 -5.66 -9.58
CA CYS A 400 -27.24 -6.79 -10.31
C CYS A 400 -26.93 -6.77 -11.81
N SER A 401 -25.99 -5.94 -12.26
CA SER A 401 -25.58 -5.82 -13.66
C SER A 401 -24.15 -6.28 -13.88
N SER A 402 -23.91 -6.97 -15.00
CA SER A 402 -22.56 -7.32 -15.47
C SER A 402 -21.91 -6.20 -16.29
N GLU A 403 -22.68 -5.20 -16.73
CA GLU A 403 -22.23 -4.06 -17.52
C GLU A 403 -22.06 -2.83 -16.62
N PHE A 404 -21.03 -2.82 -15.77
CA PHE A 404 -20.72 -1.68 -14.91
C PHE A 404 -19.73 -0.72 -15.60
N PRO A 405 -19.97 0.60 -15.67
CA PRO A 405 -19.20 1.48 -16.56
C PRO A 405 -17.75 1.75 -16.13
N THR A 406 -17.32 1.40 -14.90
CA THR A 406 -15.94 1.60 -14.46
C THR A 406 -15.36 0.42 -13.69
N ARG A 407 -14.52 -0.36 -14.38
CA ARG A 407 -13.69 -1.41 -13.78
C ARG A 407 -12.44 -0.78 -13.15
N GLU A 408 -12.01 -1.30 -12.00
CA GLU A 408 -10.70 -0.97 -11.45
C GLU A 408 -9.58 -1.66 -12.24
N GLU A 409 -8.55 -0.91 -12.58
CA GLU A 409 -7.34 -1.43 -13.22
C GLU A 409 -6.16 -1.35 -12.26
N ASP A 410 -5.45 -2.45 -12.12
CA ASP A 410 -4.24 -2.51 -11.29
C ASP A 410 -3.00 -2.24 -12.13
N ALA A 411 -1.90 -1.91 -11.45
CA ALA A 411 -0.60 -1.85 -12.08
C ALA A 411 0.55 -2.19 -11.14
N THR A 412 1.59 -2.75 -11.74
CA THR A 412 2.89 -2.90 -11.09
C THR A 412 3.86 -1.86 -11.62
N VAL A 413 4.57 -1.20 -10.72
CA VAL A 413 5.64 -0.26 -11.04
C VAL A 413 6.86 -1.04 -11.49
N GLU A 414 7.36 -0.74 -12.70
CA GLU A 414 8.68 -1.16 -13.14
C GLU A 414 9.70 -0.14 -12.61
N TYR A 415 10.38 -0.51 -11.53
CA TYR A 415 11.24 0.41 -10.81
C TYR A 415 12.66 0.40 -11.39
N ASP A 416 13.07 1.54 -11.95
CA ASP A 416 14.45 1.77 -12.39
C ASP A 416 15.23 2.48 -11.27
N LEU A 417 16.03 1.70 -10.54
CA LEU A 417 16.86 2.17 -9.43
C LEU A 417 17.87 3.22 -9.90
N PHE A 418 18.52 3.00 -11.05
CA PHE A 418 19.56 3.90 -11.57
C PHE A 418 18.97 5.27 -11.91
N ALA A 419 17.84 5.30 -12.61
CA ALA A 419 17.14 6.53 -12.96
C ALA A 419 16.56 7.24 -11.74
N ALA A 420 15.96 6.51 -10.80
CA ALA A 420 15.41 7.07 -9.56
C ALA A 420 16.50 7.75 -8.73
N ALA A 421 17.61 7.05 -8.49
CA ALA A 421 18.75 7.59 -7.75
C ALA A 421 19.36 8.81 -8.46
N GLY A 422 19.48 8.76 -9.80
CA GLY A 422 19.95 9.91 -10.58
C GLY A 422 19.07 11.13 -10.42
N TRP A 423 17.76 10.98 -10.56
CA TRP A 423 16.81 12.09 -10.41
C TRP A 423 16.85 12.71 -9.01
N ALA A 424 16.88 11.89 -7.95
CA ALA A 424 16.98 12.41 -6.59
C ALA A 424 18.29 13.17 -6.32
N LEU A 425 19.38 12.82 -6.99
CA LEU A 425 20.66 13.54 -6.92
C LEU A 425 20.64 14.84 -7.76
N ASP A 426 19.97 14.83 -8.92
CA ASP A 426 19.95 15.93 -9.90
C ASP A 426 18.89 17.00 -9.62
N THR A 427 17.74 16.64 -9.03
CA THR A 427 16.66 17.57 -8.64
C THR A 427 17.12 18.56 -7.58
N VAL A 428 18.09 18.18 -6.75
CA VAL A 428 18.75 19.09 -5.80
C VAL A 428 19.74 20.04 -6.51
N SER A 429 20.11 19.72 -7.76
CA SER A 429 21.07 20.44 -8.59
C SER A 429 20.43 21.29 -9.70
N SER A 430 19.09 21.46 -9.69
CA SER A 430 18.28 22.37 -10.54
C SER A 430 18.17 22.08 -12.06
N SER A 431 18.51 20.87 -12.52
CA SER A 431 18.47 20.50 -13.97
C SER A 431 17.61 19.27 -14.31
N ALA A 432 16.69 18.86 -13.45
CA ALA A 432 15.99 17.58 -13.58
C ALA A 432 14.94 17.53 -14.71
N THR A 433 15.07 16.55 -15.61
CA THR A 433 14.03 16.10 -16.53
C THR A 433 13.00 15.23 -15.79
N LYS A 434 11.75 15.21 -16.26
CA LYS A 434 10.66 14.44 -15.64
C LYS A 434 10.97 12.92 -15.68
N VAL A 435 10.97 12.26 -14.53
CA VAL A 435 11.01 10.79 -14.43
C VAL A 435 9.59 10.27 -14.18
N GLU A 436 9.10 9.45 -15.11
CA GLU A 436 7.88 8.67 -14.93
C GLU A 436 8.24 7.19 -15.07
N PHE A 437 7.96 6.41 -14.03
CA PHE A 437 8.16 4.96 -14.11
C PHE A 437 7.08 4.32 -14.97
N SER A 438 7.47 3.27 -15.68
CA SER A 438 6.56 2.44 -16.46
C SER A 438 5.60 1.70 -15.53
N LEU A 439 4.33 1.63 -15.93
CA LEU A 439 3.30 0.86 -15.24
C LEU A 439 2.89 -0.31 -16.12
N ILE A 440 3.05 -1.52 -15.61
CA ILE A 440 2.56 -2.74 -16.26
C ILE A 440 1.12 -2.93 -15.77
N GLN A 441 0.16 -2.67 -16.65
CA GLN A 441 -1.26 -2.78 -16.32
C GLN A 441 -1.70 -4.24 -16.20
N SER A 442 -2.51 -4.51 -15.19
CA SER A 442 -3.19 -5.79 -14.98
C SER A 442 -4.69 -5.53 -14.87
N SER A 443 -5.48 -6.31 -15.61
CA SER A 443 -6.91 -6.08 -15.68
C SER A 443 -7.71 -7.38 -15.72
N MET A 444 -8.78 -7.42 -14.92
CA MET A 444 -9.72 -8.54 -14.85
C MET A 444 -10.85 -8.34 -15.87
N PRO A 445 -11.41 -9.36 -16.53
CA PRO A 445 -12.61 -9.19 -17.36
C PRO A 445 -13.74 -8.47 -16.62
N GLN A 446 -14.44 -7.55 -17.28
CA GLN A 446 -15.47 -6.68 -16.66
C GLN A 446 -16.57 -7.48 -15.95
N ALA A 447 -17.07 -8.55 -16.61
CA ALA A 447 -18.06 -9.43 -16.02
C ALA A 447 -17.55 -10.10 -14.73
N SER A 448 -16.31 -10.60 -14.73
CA SER A 448 -15.68 -11.21 -13.55
C SER A 448 -15.54 -10.20 -12.41
N TYR A 449 -15.18 -8.95 -12.70
CA TYR A 449 -15.12 -7.90 -11.68
C TYR A 449 -16.50 -7.65 -11.05
N ALA A 450 -17.54 -7.50 -11.87
CA ALA A 450 -18.90 -7.30 -11.41
C ALA A 450 -19.41 -8.49 -10.55
N HIS A 451 -19.15 -9.72 -11.00
CA HIS A 451 -19.53 -10.93 -10.27
C HIS A 451 -18.82 -11.04 -8.92
N ASN A 452 -17.51 -10.78 -8.86
CA ASN A 452 -16.77 -10.79 -7.60
C ASN A 452 -17.31 -9.72 -6.62
N ARG A 453 -17.57 -8.50 -7.10
CA ARG A 453 -18.14 -7.43 -6.28
C ARG A 453 -19.48 -7.83 -5.66
N THR A 454 -20.41 -8.30 -6.47
CA THR A 454 -21.73 -8.71 -5.97
C THR A 454 -21.60 -9.90 -5.01
N SER A 455 -20.72 -10.85 -5.32
CA SER A 455 -20.50 -12.01 -4.46
C SER A 455 -19.99 -11.60 -3.08
N LEU A 456 -18.98 -10.71 -3.02
CA LEU A 456 -18.49 -10.17 -1.75
C LEU A 456 -19.58 -9.39 -0.98
N PHE A 457 -20.42 -8.64 -1.70
CA PHE A 457 -21.55 -7.93 -1.07
C PHE A 457 -22.54 -8.90 -0.42
N VAL A 458 -22.87 -10.02 -1.08
CA VAL A 458 -23.73 -11.07 -0.52
C VAL A 458 -23.07 -11.74 0.69
N LYS A 459 -21.78 -12.08 0.61
CA LYS A 459 -21.02 -12.69 1.71
C LYS A 459 -21.01 -11.82 2.96
N VAL A 460 -20.73 -10.52 2.83
CA VAL A 460 -20.79 -9.59 3.97
C VAL A 460 -22.16 -9.62 4.64
N ILE A 461 -23.25 -9.63 3.88
CA ILE A 461 -24.61 -9.70 4.45
C ILE A 461 -24.83 -11.06 5.15
N ALA A 462 -24.39 -12.15 4.53
CA ALA A 462 -24.50 -13.49 5.09
C ALA A 462 -23.74 -13.60 6.43
N ASN A 463 -22.49 -13.15 6.48
CA ASN A 463 -21.64 -13.18 7.67
C ASN A 463 -22.22 -12.35 8.81
N LEU A 464 -22.71 -11.13 8.52
CA LEU A 464 -23.35 -10.26 9.52
C LEU A 464 -24.67 -10.84 10.04
N HIS A 465 -25.38 -11.63 9.24
CA HIS A 465 -26.61 -12.29 9.66
C HIS A 465 -26.36 -13.62 10.39
N CYS A 466 -25.23 -14.27 10.13
CA CYS A 466 -24.88 -15.57 10.68
C CYS A 466 -24.82 -15.53 12.21
N PHE A 467 -25.43 -16.53 12.85
CA PHE A 467 -25.37 -16.73 14.30
C PHE A 467 -25.02 -18.18 14.62
N ILE A 468 -23.91 -18.36 15.32
CA ILE A 468 -23.37 -19.66 15.75
C ILE A 468 -23.41 -19.68 17.29
N PRO A 469 -24.34 -20.42 17.92
CA PRO A 469 -24.61 -20.36 19.37
C PRO A 469 -23.44 -20.62 20.33
N ASN A 470 -22.31 -21.14 19.85
CA ASN A 470 -21.11 -21.45 20.65
C ASN A 470 -19.91 -20.55 20.35
N ILE A 471 -20.02 -19.66 19.35
CA ILE A 471 -18.96 -18.73 18.93
C ILE A 471 -19.44 -17.29 19.15
N CYS A 472 -20.69 -17.01 18.80
CA CYS A 472 -21.31 -15.71 18.99
C CYS A 472 -21.73 -15.51 20.45
N GLU A 473 -21.61 -14.28 20.95
CA GLU A 473 -22.29 -13.90 22.17
C GLU A 473 -23.80 -13.82 21.93
N GLU A 474 -24.64 -14.23 22.88
CA GLU A 474 -26.10 -14.21 22.70
C GLU A 474 -26.64 -12.79 22.41
N GLN A 475 -25.93 -11.75 22.83
CA GLN A 475 -26.25 -10.35 22.51
C GLN A 475 -26.12 -10.02 21.01
N GLU A 476 -25.32 -10.79 20.27
CA GLU A 476 -25.17 -10.64 18.81
C GLU A 476 -26.34 -11.27 18.04
N ARG A 477 -27.16 -12.09 18.71
CA ARG A 477 -28.30 -12.75 18.07
C ARG A 477 -29.28 -11.73 17.51
N ASN A 478 -29.54 -11.80 16.21
CA ASN A 478 -30.36 -10.85 15.46
C ASN A 478 -29.88 -9.39 15.53
N LEU A 479 -28.66 -9.11 15.99
CA LEU A 479 -28.12 -7.77 16.12
C LEU A 479 -28.16 -7.02 14.78
N PHE A 480 -27.70 -7.68 13.72
CA PHE A 480 -27.72 -7.12 12.37
C PHE A 480 -29.13 -6.80 11.89
N LEU A 481 -30.09 -7.74 12.03
CA LEU A 481 -31.48 -7.54 11.63
C LEU A 481 -32.12 -6.34 12.36
N ASN A 482 -31.97 -6.30 13.69
CA ASN A 482 -32.54 -5.24 14.52
C ASN A 482 -31.94 -3.87 14.19
N LYS A 483 -30.62 -3.81 14.00
CA LYS A 483 -29.93 -2.59 13.60
C LYS A 483 -30.37 -2.13 12.21
N PHE A 484 -30.49 -3.05 11.25
CA PHE A 484 -30.92 -2.76 9.89
C PHE A 484 -32.33 -2.16 9.88
N LEU A 485 -33.28 -2.77 10.60
CA LEU A 485 -34.64 -2.24 10.79
C LEU A 485 -34.63 -0.84 11.42
N GLY A 486 -33.76 -0.60 12.42
CA GLY A 486 -33.55 0.73 13.00
C GLY A 486 -33.09 1.75 11.97
N CYS A 487 -32.10 1.40 11.14
CA CYS A 487 -31.57 2.27 10.09
C CYS A 487 -32.58 2.55 8.97
N LEU A 488 -33.51 1.62 8.68
CA LEU A 488 -34.59 1.88 7.71
C LEU A 488 -35.51 3.05 8.11
N ARG A 489 -35.57 3.41 9.40
CA ARG A 489 -36.34 4.57 9.88
C ARG A 489 -35.59 5.90 9.72
N MET A 490 -34.28 5.84 9.45
CA MET A 490 -33.43 7.02 9.26
C MET A 490 -33.46 7.52 7.81
N ASP A 491 -33.08 8.78 7.61
CA ASP A 491 -32.91 9.36 6.28
C ASP A 491 -31.55 8.92 5.68
N PRO A 492 -31.54 8.16 4.57
CA PRO A 492 -30.32 7.66 3.94
C PRO A 492 -29.53 8.75 3.20
N SER A 493 -30.10 9.94 2.99
CA SER A 493 -29.48 11.03 2.21
C SER A 493 -28.13 11.50 2.76
N LYS A 494 -27.96 11.43 4.09
CA LYS A 494 -26.69 11.77 4.78
C LYS A 494 -25.60 10.72 4.57
N VAL A 495 -26.00 9.48 4.32
CA VAL A 495 -25.09 8.33 4.20
C VAL A 495 -24.56 8.23 2.77
N LEU A 496 -25.47 8.40 1.80
CA LEU A 496 -25.22 8.30 0.36
C LEU A 496 -25.72 9.58 -0.36
N PRO A 497 -25.00 10.71 -0.28
CA PRO A 497 -25.38 11.94 -0.97
C PRO A 497 -25.35 11.77 -2.50
N GLY A 498 -26.24 12.47 -3.20
CA GLY A 498 -26.30 12.46 -4.68
C GLY A 498 -27.18 11.36 -5.29
N PHE A 499 -27.62 10.38 -4.50
CA PHE A 499 -28.57 9.36 -4.94
C PHE A 499 -30.03 9.76 -4.68
N SER A 500 -30.92 9.18 -5.49
CA SER A 500 -32.37 9.32 -5.32
C SER A 500 -32.90 8.20 -4.44
N PHE A 501 -33.65 8.56 -3.40
CA PHE A 501 -34.26 7.62 -2.45
C PHE A 501 -35.77 7.67 -2.53
N THR A 502 -36.42 6.51 -2.39
CA THR A 502 -37.87 6.44 -2.20
C THR A 502 -38.20 6.75 -0.75
N SER A 503 -39.06 7.75 -0.51
CA SER A 503 -39.48 8.19 0.83
C SER A 503 -40.82 7.57 1.26
N GLY A 504 -41.07 7.56 2.56
CA GLY A 504 -42.35 7.14 3.15
C GLY A 504 -42.63 5.63 3.06
N PRO A 505 -43.91 5.21 3.00
CA PRO A 505 -44.31 3.80 2.98
C PRO A 505 -43.71 2.99 1.82
N GLN A 506 -43.34 3.66 0.73
CA GLN A 506 -42.73 3.02 -0.44
C GLN A 506 -41.28 2.57 -0.19
N LYS A 507 -40.62 3.07 0.86
CA LYS A 507 -39.23 2.70 1.20
C LYS A 507 -39.11 1.20 1.54
N ALA A 508 -40.02 0.70 2.37
CA ALA A 508 -40.07 -0.71 2.75
C ALA A 508 -40.27 -1.61 1.52
N SER A 509 -41.23 -1.27 0.66
CA SER A 509 -41.47 -1.97 -0.61
C SER A 509 -40.24 -1.97 -1.53
N THR A 510 -39.54 -0.83 -1.65
CA THR A 510 -38.32 -0.73 -2.45
C THR A 510 -37.20 -1.62 -1.90
N VAL A 511 -36.98 -1.64 -0.59
CA VAL A 511 -35.97 -2.49 0.07
C VAL A 511 -36.25 -3.97 -0.20
N CYS A 512 -37.49 -4.42 0.02
CA CYS A 512 -37.89 -5.80 -0.27
C CYS A 512 -37.70 -6.15 -1.75
N ARG A 513 -38.02 -5.22 -2.66
CA ARG A 513 -37.82 -5.40 -4.10
C ARG A 513 -36.33 -5.52 -4.47
N ASN A 514 -35.47 -4.68 -3.90
CA ASN A 514 -34.03 -4.70 -4.12
C ASN A 514 -33.39 -6.00 -3.59
N LEU A 515 -33.76 -6.43 -2.38
CA LEU A 515 -33.32 -7.71 -1.80
C LEU A 515 -33.73 -8.90 -2.66
N ARG A 516 -34.97 -8.92 -3.17
CA ARG A 516 -35.45 -9.97 -4.05
C ARG A 516 -34.62 -10.06 -5.34
N SER A 517 -34.27 -8.93 -5.94
CA SER A 517 -33.41 -8.90 -7.12
C SER A 517 -31.97 -9.32 -6.83
N LEU A 518 -31.42 -8.91 -5.68
CA LEU A 518 -30.10 -9.36 -5.25
C LEU A 518 -30.08 -10.88 -5.06
N LEU A 519 -31.08 -11.45 -4.39
CA LEU A 519 -31.19 -12.88 -4.15
C LEU A 519 -31.25 -13.66 -5.48
N SER A 520 -32.10 -13.23 -6.42
CA SER A 520 -32.17 -13.85 -7.75
C SER A 520 -30.85 -13.77 -8.51
N HIS A 521 -30.11 -12.66 -8.39
CA HIS A 521 -28.80 -12.55 -9.01
C HIS A 521 -27.75 -13.41 -8.30
N ALA A 522 -27.76 -13.48 -6.97
CA ALA A 522 -26.87 -14.34 -6.19
C ALA A 522 -27.05 -15.84 -6.55
N GLU A 523 -28.29 -16.29 -6.73
CA GLU A 523 -28.60 -17.64 -7.23
C GLU A 523 -27.94 -17.91 -8.59
N SER A 524 -27.91 -16.91 -9.49
CA SER A 524 -27.25 -17.04 -10.80
C SER A 524 -25.71 -17.10 -10.75
N LEU A 525 -25.11 -16.69 -9.64
CA LEU A 525 -23.64 -16.70 -9.43
C LEU A 525 -23.15 -18.00 -8.78
N THR A 526 -24.06 -18.88 -8.36
CA THR A 526 -23.75 -20.15 -7.69
C THR A 526 -23.56 -21.27 -8.74
N PRO A 527 -22.57 -22.16 -8.59
CA PRO A 527 -21.57 -22.27 -7.52
C PRO A 527 -20.25 -21.53 -7.83
N ILE A 528 -20.17 -20.77 -8.93
CA ILE A 528 -18.89 -20.31 -9.48
C ILE A 528 -18.27 -19.19 -8.62
N PHE A 529 -19.07 -18.22 -8.19
CA PHE A 529 -18.59 -17.07 -7.41
C PHE A 529 -19.15 -17.01 -5.99
N LEU A 530 -20.25 -17.73 -5.72
CA LEU A 530 -20.90 -17.85 -4.42
C LEU A 530 -21.14 -19.32 -4.07
N ASN A 531 -21.13 -19.63 -2.79
CA ASN A 531 -21.55 -20.93 -2.29
C ASN A 531 -23.06 -20.91 -1.94
N GLU A 532 -23.66 -22.10 -1.80
CA GLU A 532 -25.09 -22.24 -1.47
C GLU A 532 -25.42 -21.77 -0.03
N GLU A 533 -24.45 -21.79 0.88
CA GLU A 533 -24.62 -21.40 2.29
C GLU A 533 -24.84 -19.88 2.41
N ASP A 534 -24.04 -19.08 1.72
CA ASP A 534 -24.13 -17.62 1.63
C ASP A 534 -25.52 -17.19 1.09
N VAL A 535 -25.96 -17.85 0.01
CA VAL A 535 -27.28 -17.60 -0.61
C VAL A 535 -28.42 -18.00 0.33
N THR A 536 -28.26 -19.10 1.06
CA THR A 536 -29.23 -19.56 2.05
C THR A 536 -29.35 -18.56 3.21
N LEU A 537 -28.24 -18.05 3.74
CA LEU A 537 -28.23 -17.03 4.79
C LEU A 537 -28.87 -15.72 4.31
N LEU A 538 -28.60 -15.29 3.07
CA LEU A 538 -29.27 -14.13 2.47
C LEU A 538 -30.79 -14.34 2.37
N ARG A 539 -31.23 -15.54 2.00
CA ARG A 539 -32.66 -15.89 1.92
C ARG A 539 -33.33 -15.83 3.30
N ILE A 540 -32.68 -16.37 4.34
CA ILE A 540 -33.18 -16.33 5.71
C ILE A 540 -33.30 -14.88 6.20
N PHE A 541 -32.25 -14.08 5.99
CA PHE A 541 -32.27 -12.65 6.33
C PHE A 541 -33.44 -11.94 5.64
N PHE A 542 -33.63 -12.16 4.34
CA PHE A 542 -34.71 -11.55 3.59
C PHE A 542 -36.09 -11.93 4.14
N GLN A 543 -36.34 -13.21 4.43
CA GLN A 543 -37.61 -13.68 5.00
C GLN A 543 -37.91 -13.04 6.36
N GLN A 544 -36.91 -12.98 7.23
CA GLN A 544 -37.06 -12.37 8.55
C GLN A 544 -37.32 -10.86 8.44
N LEU A 545 -36.61 -10.16 7.55
CA LEU A 545 -36.82 -8.74 7.32
C LEU A 545 -38.22 -8.44 6.75
N GLU A 546 -38.65 -9.20 5.74
CA GLU A 546 -39.98 -9.04 5.12
C GLU A 546 -41.10 -9.26 6.15
N SER A 547 -40.98 -10.30 6.98
CA SER A 547 -41.95 -10.56 8.06
C SER A 547 -42.00 -9.41 9.09
N SER A 548 -40.85 -8.85 9.45
CA SER A 548 -40.75 -7.77 10.44
C SER A 548 -41.30 -6.44 9.92
N ILE A 549 -41.08 -6.14 8.64
CA ILE A 549 -41.62 -4.95 7.96
C ILE A 549 -43.14 -5.04 7.90
N ASN A 550 -43.69 -6.17 7.44
CA ASN A 550 -45.14 -6.37 7.34
C ASN A 550 -45.83 -6.26 8.70
N SER A 551 -45.22 -6.77 9.77
CA SER A 551 -45.75 -6.64 11.13
C SER A 551 -45.79 -5.18 11.61
N ALA A 552 -44.77 -4.38 11.27
CA ALA A 552 -44.70 -2.97 11.68
C ALA A 552 -45.69 -2.07 10.91
N GLU A 553 -46.00 -2.39 9.65
CA GLU A 553 -47.05 -1.70 8.88
C GLU A 553 -48.45 -1.98 9.45
N ILE A 554 -48.71 -3.22 9.91
CA ILE A 554 -49.97 -3.60 10.55
C ILE A 554 -50.18 -2.88 11.89
N GLU A 555 -49.12 -2.68 12.69
CA GLU A 555 -49.21 -1.91 13.95
C GLU A 555 -49.38 -0.40 13.70
N GLY A 556 -48.76 0.15 12.66
CA GLY A 556 -48.91 1.56 12.27
C GLY A 556 -50.33 1.93 11.85
N ASP A 557 -51.04 1.01 11.19
CA ASP A 557 -52.44 1.20 10.79
C ASP A 557 -53.43 1.07 11.96
N GLN A 558 -53.08 0.33 13.03
CA GLN A 558 -53.92 0.24 14.24
C GLN A 558 -53.83 1.47 15.16
N VAL A 559 -52.79 2.31 15.02
CA VAL A 559 -52.58 3.48 15.88
C VAL A 559 -53.24 4.76 15.33
N GLN A 560 -53.83 4.74 14.12
CA GLN A 560 -54.51 5.92 13.56
C GLN A 560 -55.94 6.18 14.10
N VAL A 561 -56.43 5.44 15.10
CA VAL A 561 -57.69 5.77 15.78
C VAL A 561 -57.46 6.01 17.26
N LYS A 562 -56.85 7.16 17.59
CA LYS A 562 -57.12 7.90 18.83
C LYS A 562 -56.78 9.37 18.63
N HIS A 563 -57.81 10.10 18.22
CA HIS A 563 -57.89 11.55 18.29
C HIS A 563 -57.56 12.01 19.72
N PHE A 564 -56.50 12.78 19.92
CA PHE A 564 -56.39 13.66 21.10
C PHE A 564 -55.72 14.99 20.71
N ASN A 565 -56.35 16.05 21.22
CA ASN A 565 -56.24 17.44 20.79
C ASN A 565 -54.85 18.08 21.01
N LEU A 566 -54.52 19.02 20.11
CA LEU A 566 -53.54 20.07 20.32
C LEU A 566 -53.78 20.83 21.62
N THR A 567 -52.78 20.97 22.49
CA THR A 567 -52.36 22.28 23.06
C THR A 567 -51.05 22.20 23.85
N LEU A 568 -50.27 23.29 23.71
CA LEU A 568 -49.23 23.83 24.62
C LEU A 568 -47.76 23.35 24.53
N ILE A 569 -47.04 24.02 23.63
CA ILE A 569 -45.85 24.86 23.86
C ILE A 569 -45.27 24.94 25.30
N SER A 570 -43.95 24.75 25.35
CA SER A 570 -42.93 25.25 26.29
C SER A 570 -42.56 24.47 27.57
N PHE A 571 -41.23 24.37 27.73
CA PHE A 571 -40.41 24.47 28.94
C PHE A 571 -39.56 23.26 29.38
N ILE A 572 -38.26 23.56 29.53
CA ILE A 572 -37.23 23.00 30.45
C ILE A 572 -36.19 22.06 29.82
N PHE A 573 -35.13 22.72 29.30
CA PHE A 573 -33.74 22.44 29.67
C PHE A 573 -33.59 22.41 31.20
N LEU A 574 -33.07 21.33 31.81
CA LEU A 574 -32.16 21.32 32.98
C LEU A 574 -32.03 19.91 33.63
N PHE A 575 -30.77 19.50 33.84
CA PHE A 575 -30.24 18.38 34.67
C PHE A 575 -30.57 16.95 34.21
N PHE A 576 -29.63 16.05 33.88
CA PHE A 576 -28.24 15.82 34.32
C PHE A 576 -27.29 15.56 33.14
#